data_AF-A0A3S4NUR9-F1
#
_entry.id   AF-A0A3S4NUR9-F1
#
_cell.length_a   1.000
_cell.length_b   1.000
_cell.length_c   1.000
_cell.angle_alpha   90.00
_cell.angle_beta   90.00
_cell.angle_gamma   90.00
#
_symmetry.space_group_name_H-M   'P 1'
#
loop_
_entity.id
_entity.type
_entity.pdbx_description
1 polymer ?
#
loop_
_entity_poly.entity_id
_entity_poly.type
_entity_poly.pdbx_seq_one_letter_code
_entity_poly.pdbx_strand_id
1 'polypeptide(L)'
;MRLFICLKFKVDAFGWHSSPIKFKVMTSDGKETVHAEILEHYRKVSDNWHEIRGGKFMVPSGHHGAVHFGMYETESEWWKGSMILGGVKIRPTKAP
;
A
#
# COMPACT_ATOMS: atom_id res chain seq x y z
N MET A 1 7.86 -8.20 -9.56
CA MET A 1 7.39 -8.46 -8.18
C MET A 1 6.20 -7.54 -7.88
N ARG A 2 5.26 -8.01 -7.05
CA ARG A 2 4.15 -7.19 -6.52
C ARG A 2 4.30 -7.08 -5.01
N LEU A 3 4.11 -5.88 -4.50
CA LEU A 3 4.07 -5.58 -3.07
C LEU A 3 2.61 -5.47 -2.64
N PHE A 4 2.27 -6.11 -1.52
CA PHE A 4 0.98 -6.02 -0.88
C PHE A 4 1.14 -5.53 0.55
N ILE A 5 0.31 -4.58 0.96
CA ILE A 5 0.23 -4.10 2.34
C ILE A 5 -0.94 -4.82 2.99
N CYS A 6 -0.67 -5.52 4.09
CA CYS A 6 -1.68 -6.22 4.88
C CYS A 6 -2.15 -5.27 5.98
N LEU A 7 -3.42 -4.87 5.94
CA LEU A 7 -3.96 -3.95 6.94
C LEU A 7 -5.36 -4.37 7.39
N LYS A 8 -5.78 -3.84 8.54
CA LYS A 8 -7.12 -4.03 9.11
C LYS A 8 -7.66 -2.68 9.56
N PHE A 9 -8.91 -2.40 9.21
CA PHE A 9 -9.64 -1.27 9.76
C PHE A 9 -10.43 -1.72 10.98
N LYS A 10 -10.33 -0.99 12.08
CA LYS A 10 -11.23 -1.23 13.23
C LYS A 10 -12.64 -0.74 12.89
N VAL A 11 -13.64 -1.17 13.66
CA VAL A 11 -15.04 -0.75 13.50
C VAL A 11 -15.20 0.78 13.52
N ASP A 12 -14.39 1.47 14.32
CA ASP A 12 -14.39 2.94 14.48
C ASP A 12 -13.50 3.67 13.46
N ALA A 13 -13.00 3.01 12.42
CA ALA A 13 -12.20 3.67 11.39
C ALA A 13 -12.98 4.74 10.62
N PHE A 14 -12.33 5.88 10.38
CA PHE A 14 -12.91 7.08 9.78
C PHE A 14 -11.94 7.79 8.82
N GLY A 15 -12.48 8.64 7.93
CA GLY A 15 -11.72 9.52 7.05
C GLY A 15 -11.19 8.91 5.75
N TRP A 16 -11.43 7.62 5.50
CA TRP A 16 -10.85 6.87 4.38
C TRP A 16 -11.64 6.99 3.04
N HIS A 17 -12.69 7.81 2.99
CA HIS A 17 -13.54 8.03 1.81
C HIS A 17 -13.24 9.29 1.01
N SER A 18 -12.63 10.31 1.65
CA SER A 18 -12.54 11.65 1.06
C SER A 18 -11.41 11.81 0.05
N SER A 19 -10.29 11.10 0.24
CA SER A 19 -9.10 11.29 -0.58
C SER A 19 -8.35 9.98 -0.82
N PRO A 20 -7.87 9.74 -2.05
CA PRO A 20 -7.07 8.58 -2.37
C PRO A 20 -5.78 8.53 -1.54
N ILE A 21 -5.44 7.34 -1.06
CA ILE A 21 -4.16 7.10 -0.42
C ILE A 21 -3.14 6.74 -1.50
N LYS A 22 -2.00 7.44 -1.50
CA LYS A 22 -0.89 7.19 -2.42
C LYS A 22 -0.01 6.07 -1.86
N PHE A 23 0.24 5.08 -2.69
CA PHE A 23 1.18 4.00 -2.45
C PHE A 23 2.37 4.21 -3.36
N LYS A 24 3.55 4.28 -2.76
CA LYS A 24 4.81 4.49 -3.47
C LYS A 24 5.73 3.31 -3.23
N VAL A 25 6.38 2.87 -4.31
CA VAL A 25 7.47 1.89 -4.26
C VAL A 25 8.65 2.44 -5.04
N MET A 26 9.81 2.42 -4.42
CA MET A 26 11.08 2.86 -4.99
C MET A 26 12.12 1.75 -4.87
N THR A 27 12.74 1.39 -5.99
CA THR A 27 13.87 0.46 -6.04
C THR A 27 15.19 1.18 -5.84
N SER A 28 16.24 0.45 -5.47
CA SER A 28 17.59 1.00 -5.24
C SER A 28 18.22 1.66 -6.47
N ASP A 29 17.75 1.35 -7.68
CA ASP A 29 18.14 2.03 -8.93
C ASP A 29 17.38 3.36 -9.15
N GLY A 30 16.60 3.80 -8.16
CA GLY A 30 15.85 5.06 -8.19
C GLY A 30 14.53 5.00 -8.96
N LYS A 31 14.15 3.85 -9.53
CA LYS A 31 12.85 3.74 -10.21
C LYS A 31 11.71 3.77 -9.21
N GLU A 32 10.75 4.62 -9.51
CA GLU A 32 9.59 4.86 -8.66
C GLU A 32 8.30 4.48 -9.38
N THR A 33 7.39 3.87 -8.63
CA THR A 33 6.00 3.69 -9.05
C THR A 33 5.09 4.23 -7.97
N VAL A 34 4.09 5.00 -8.37
CA VAL A 34 3.06 5.53 -7.48
C VAL A 34 1.70 5.16 -8.06
N HIS A 35 0.80 4.69 -7.21
CA HIS A 35 -0.62 4.61 -7.53
C HIS A 35 -1.44 5.11 -6.35
N ALA A 36 -2.69 5.46 -6.60
CA ALA A 36 -3.58 5.99 -5.58
C ALA A 36 -4.91 5.22 -5.57
N GLU A 37 -5.46 4.98 -4.38
CA GLU A 37 -6.71 4.23 -4.22
C GLU A 37 -7.52 4.76 -3.02
N ILE A 38 -8.84 4.84 -3.16
CA ILE A 38 -9.74 5.15 -2.04
C ILE A 38 -9.98 3.87 -1.24
N LEU A 39 -9.63 3.89 0.06
CA LEU A 39 -9.64 2.70 0.91
C LEU A 39 -10.99 2.44 1.62
N GLU A 40 -11.99 3.27 1.36
CA GLU A 40 -13.31 3.19 2.01
C GLU A 40 -13.98 1.82 1.90
N HIS A 41 -13.82 1.12 0.79
CA HIS A 41 -14.46 -0.19 0.62
C HIS A 41 -13.87 -1.25 1.55
N TYR A 42 -12.55 -1.25 1.78
CA TYR A 42 -11.90 -2.11 2.79
C TYR A 42 -12.32 -1.70 4.20
N ARG A 43 -12.48 -0.40 4.47
CA ARG A 43 -12.95 0.13 5.76
C ARG A 43 -14.36 -0.35 6.10
N LYS A 44 -15.27 -0.39 5.12
CA LYS A 44 -16.65 -0.89 5.29
C LYS A 44 -16.72 -2.37 5.68
N VAL A 45 -15.70 -3.15 5.34
CA VAL A 45 -15.51 -4.53 5.79
C VAL A 45 -14.53 -4.51 6.96
N SER A 46 -14.96 -3.89 8.06
CA SER A 46 -14.14 -3.69 9.26
C SER A 46 -13.79 -5.01 9.96
N ASP A 47 -12.77 -4.96 10.81
CA ASP A 47 -12.20 -6.07 11.58
C ASP A 47 -11.75 -7.28 10.78
N ASN A 48 -11.57 -7.11 9.47
CA ASN A 48 -11.01 -8.10 8.56
C ASN A 48 -9.63 -7.66 8.04
N TRP A 49 -8.75 -8.63 7.80
CA TRP A 49 -7.45 -8.39 7.18
C TRP A 49 -7.62 -8.26 5.66
N HIS A 50 -7.11 -7.17 5.11
CA HIS A 50 -7.15 -6.85 3.69
C HIS A 50 -5.73 -6.87 3.11
N GLU A 51 -5.57 -7.44 1.92
CA GLU A 51 -4.36 -7.32 1.13
C GLU A 51 -4.53 -6.23 0.08
N ILE A 52 -3.96 -5.06 0.33
CA ILE A 52 -4.03 -3.91 -0.58
C ILE A 52 -2.80 -3.91 -1.47
N ARG A 53 -2.98 -3.58 -2.75
CA ARG A 53 -1.86 -3.43 -3.68
C ARG A 53 -1.01 -2.24 -3.24
N GLY A 54 0.24 -2.51 -2.85
CA GLY A 54 1.21 -1.48 -2.46
C GLY A 54 2.13 -1.04 -3.60
N GLY A 55 2.23 -1.84 -4.67
CA GLY A 55 2.89 -1.44 -5.91
C GLY A 55 3.48 -2.60 -6.70
N LYS A 56 4.15 -2.28 -7.81
CA LYS A 56 4.84 -3.25 -8.67
C LYS A 56 6.23 -2.74 -8.99
N PHE A 57 7.23 -3.62 -8.85
CA PHE A 57 8.62 -3.30 -9.15
C PHE A 57 9.35 -4.50 -9.75
N MET A 58 10.51 -4.24 -10.35
CA MET A 58 11.42 -5.28 -10.85
C MET A 58 12.75 -5.15 -10.12
N VAL A 59 13.34 -6.28 -9.73
CA VAL A 59 14.69 -6.33 -9.18
C VAL A 59 15.58 -6.92 -10.27
N PRO A 60 16.64 -6.23 -10.70
CA PRO A 60 17.60 -6.79 -11.66
C PRO A 60 18.18 -8.11 -11.15
N SER A 61 18.43 -9.06 -12.05
CA SER A 61 19.10 -10.31 -11.70
C SER A 61 20.49 -10.02 -11.12
N GLY A 62 20.91 -10.82 -10.14
CA GLY A 62 22.22 -10.70 -9.50
C GLY A 62 22.38 -9.57 -8.47
N HIS A 63 21.33 -8.79 -8.20
CA HIS A 63 21.36 -7.73 -7.19
C HIS A 63 20.56 -8.14 -5.95
N HIS A 64 21.20 -8.04 -4.76
CA HIS A 64 20.47 -7.96 -3.49
C HIS A 64 19.79 -6.59 -3.44
N GLY A 65 18.56 -6.50 -3.96
CA GLY A 65 17.83 -5.25 -4.05
C GLY A 65 17.15 -4.88 -2.74
N ALA A 66 17.33 -3.64 -2.29
CA ALA A 66 16.46 -3.00 -1.30
C ALA A 66 15.29 -2.32 -2.02
N VAL A 67 14.13 -2.32 -1.37
CA VAL A 67 12.95 -1.60 -1.84
C VAL A 67 12.39 -0.76 -0.71
N HIS A 68 12.18 0.50 -0.99
CA HIS A 68 11.49 1.42 -0.11
C HIS A 68 10.03 1.48 -0.54
N PHE A 69 9.11 1.38 0.41
CA PHE A 69 7.69 1.56 0.15
C PHE A 69 7.11 2.54 1.15
N GLY A 70 6.04 3.21 0.75
CA GLY A 70 5.37 4.19 1.59
C GLY A 70 3.89 4.26 1.24
N MET A 71 3.11 4.69 2.24
CA MET A 71 1.70 4.98 2.11
C MET A 71 1.47 6.36 2.72
N TYR A 72 0.91 7.28 1.95
CA TYR A 72 0.75 8.67 2.38
C TYR A 72 -0.45 9.35 1.70
N GLU A 73 -0.93 10.39 2.34
CA GLU A 73 -1.99 11.27 1.85
C GLU A 73 -1.64 12.68 2.34
N THR A 74 -1.62 13.66 1.45
CA THR A 74 -1.08 15.01 1.72
C THR A 74 -1.94 16.14 1.14
N GLU A 75 -3.06 15.81 0.49
CA GLU A 75 -3.91 16.75 -0.22
C GLU A 75 -5.15 17.11 0.60
N SER A 76 -5.58 16.20 1.46
CA SER A 76 -6.74 16.36 2.31
C SER A 76 -6.33 16.89 3.66
N GLU A 77 -7.11 17.84 4.18
CA GLU A 77 -7.01 18.30 5.56
C GLU A 77 -7.77 17.36 6.52
N TRP A 78 -8.20 16.18 6.04
CA TRP A 78 -9.05 15.25 6.77
C TRP A 78 -8.25 14.20 7.52
N TRP A 79 -8.54 14.10 8.82
CA TRP A 79 -7.96 13.09 9.69
C TRP A 79 -8.44 11.70 9.33
N LYS A 80 -7.50 10.74 9.37
CA LYS A 80 -7.74 9.32 9.10
C LYS A 80 -7.30 8.52 10.31
N GLY A 81 -8.17 7.62 10.75
CA GLY A 81 -7.99 6.94 12.03
C GLY A 81 -8.30 5.45 12.00
N SER A 82 -7.87 4.79 13.07
CA SER A 82 -8.19 3.41 13.45
C SER A 82 -7.90 2.35 12.36
N MET A 83 -6.71 2.45 11.76
CA MET A 83 -6.13 1.42 10.88
C MET A 83 -4.94 0.74 11.57
N ILE A 84 -4.82 -0.57 11.40
CA ILE A 84 -3.70 -1.39 11.88
C ILE A 84 -2.93 -1.90 10.67
N LEU A 85 -1.61 -1.66 10.65
CA LEU A 85 -0.69 -2.29 9.71
C LEU A 85 -0.24 -3.65 10.27
N GLY A 86 -0.56 -4.73 9.56
CA GLY A 86 -0.17 -6.10 9.93
C GLY A 86 1.14 -6.56 9.30
N GLY A 87 1.54 -5.94 8.19
CA GLY A 87 2.83 -6.21 7.55
C GLY A 87 2.80 -6.03 6.05
N VAL A 88 3.83 -6.54 5.39
CA VAL A 88 4.02 -6.45 3.95
C VAL A 88 4.32 -7.83 3.37
N LYS A 89 3.72 -8.12 2.21
CA LYS A 89 3.97 -9.35 1.45
C LYS A 89 4.53 -9.00 0.08
N ILE A 90 5.56 -9.71 -0.34
CA ILE A 90 6.13 -9.59 -1.68
C ILE A 90 5.84 -10.89 -2.43
N ARG A 91 5.26 -10.78 -3.62
CA ARG A 91 4.97 -11.93 -4.48
C ARG A 91 5.70 -11.80 -5.83
N PRO A 92 6.32 -12.87 -6.33
CA PRO A 92 6.76 -12.93 -7.71
C PRO A 92 5.56 -12.70 -8.64
N THR A 93 5.78 -11.94 -9.71
CA THR A 93 4.88 -11.94 -10.85
C THR A 93 5.44 -12.96 -11.82
N LYS A 94 4.62 -13.89 -12.33
CA LYS A 94 5.00 -14.66 -13.52
C LYS A 94 5.49 -13.65 -14.56
N ALA A 95 6.69 -13.87 -15.10
CA ALA A 95 7.11 -13.15 -16.29
C ALA A 95 6.09 -13.47 -17.39
N PRO A 96 5.69 -12.48 -18.21
CA PRO A 96 5.04 -12.79 -19.48
C PRO A 96 5.93 -13.71 -20.32
#